data_AF-A0A2N2H7B0-F1
#
_entry.id   AF-A0A2N2H7B0-F1
#
_cell.length_a   1.000
_cell.length_b   1.000
_cell.length_c   1.000
_cell.angle_alpha   90.00
_cell.angle_beta   90.00
_cell.angle_gamma   90.00
#
_symmetry.space_group_name_H-M   'P 1'
#
loop_
_entity.id
_entity.type
_entity.pdbx_description
1 polymer ?
#
loop_
_entity_poly.entity_id
_entity_poly.type
_entity_poly.pdbx_seq_one_letter_code
_entity_poly.pdbx_strand_id
1 'polypeptide(L)'
;MKRIILPVLFSISFLLVHTPQSYGGEPAPAKMIETYSNSLERLLSRYNAKADLRNSNLDNLKQAGALYWLKARFVENLKEELAREMLAQNIGEKEYQIVHYVNHRFFGMLRTATAKGPGIPNHANIP
;
A
#
# COMPACT_ATOMS: atom_id res chain seq x y z
N MET A 1 62.78 -4.20 -20.79
CA MET A 1 61.55 -3.64 -21.39
C MET A 1 60.64 -4.77 -21.83
N LYS A 2 59.56 -5.05 -21.09
CA LYS A 2 58.59 -6.10 -21.48
C LYS A 2 57.17 -5.56 -21.28
N ARG A 3 56.41 -5.62 -22.38
CA ARG A 3 55.07 -5.08 -22.59
C ARG A 3 54.05 -5.97 -21.88
N ILE A 4 53.06 -5.36 -21.23
CA ILE A 4 51.88 -6.03 -20.68
C ILE A 4 50.96 -6.39 -21.85
N ILE A 5 50.72 -7.68 -22.06
CA ILE A 5 49.78 -8.20 -23.05
C ILE A 5 48.59 -8.73 -22.26
N LEU A 6 47.45 -8.07 -22.42
CA LEU A 6 46.14 -8.59 -22.05
C LEU A 6 45.71 -9.58 -23.14
N PRO A 7 45.21 -10.79 -22.82
CA PRO A 7 44.34 -11.50 -23.73
C PRO A 7 42.95 -11.66 -23.13
N VAL A 8 42.03 -10.97 -23.78
CA VAL A 8 40.63 -11.33 -24.00
C VAL A 8 40.47 -12.85 -24.11
N LEU A 9 39.93 -13.48 -23.07
CA LEU A 9 39.56 -14.90 -23.08
C LEU A 9 38.46 -15.14 -22.05
N PHE A 10 37.26 -14.67 -22.39
CA PHE A 10 36.02 -15.29 -21.91
C PHE A 10 35.00 -15.24 -23.05
N SER A 11 35.38 -15.88 -24.15
CA SER A 11 34.45 -16.19 -25.23
C SER A 11 33.50 -17.28 -24.78
N ILE A 12 32.21 -16.92 -24.78
CA ILE A 12 31.12 -17.74 -25.33
C ILE A 12 30.97 -19.12 -24.68
N SER A 13 30.15 -19.19 -23.62
CA SER A 13 29.35 -20.37 -23.29
C SER A 13 28.26 -19.97 -22.29
N PHE A 14 27.17 -19.38 -22.79
CA PHE A 14 25.78 -19.68 -22.40
C PHE A 14 24.80 -18.83 -23.24
N LEU A 15 25.05 -18.74 -24.55
CA LEU A 15 23.99 -18.46 -25.53
C LEU A 15 23.40 -19.81 -25.92
N LEU A 16 22.57 -20.39 -25.05
CA LEU A 16 21.48 -21.24 -25.47
C LEU A 16 20.51 -21.48 -24.31
N VAL A 17 19.21 -21.41 -24.67
CA VAL A 17 18.06 -21.78 -23.86
C VAL A 17 17.73 -20.77 -22.76
N HIS A 18 16.93 -19.76 -23.10
CA HIS A 18 15.52 -19.75 -22.70
C HIS A 18 14.74 -19.25 -23.91
N THR A 19 14.02 -20.17 -24.54
CA THR A 19 12.86 -19.90 -25.38
C THR A 19 12.03 -18.77 -24.78
N PRO A 20 11.46 -17.82 -25.56
CA PRO A 20 10.28 -17.12 -25.09
C PRO A 20 9.17 -18.18 -25.08
N GLN A 21 9.11 -18.94 -24.00
CA GLN A 21 7.96 -19.76 -23.72
C GLN A 21 6.84 -18.76 -23.51
N SER A 22 6.00 -18.62 -24.54
CA SER A 22 4.70 -17.97 -24.48
C SER A 22 3.85 -18.75 -23.49
N TYR A 23 4.15 -18.58 -22.21
CA TYR A 23 3.17 -18.78 -21.17
C TYR A 23 2.17 -17.66 -21.39
N GLY A 24 0.95 -18.02 -21.74
CA GLY A 24 -0.22 -17.17 -21.50
C GLY A 24 -0.44 -16.97 -20.00
N GLY A 25 0.61 -16.57 -19.30
CA GLY A 25 0.58 -16.12 -17.92
C GLY A 25 0.23 -14.65 -17.92
N GLU A 26 -0.65 -14.27 -17.01
CA GLU A 26 -0.97 -12.87 -16.78
C GLU A 26 0.30 -12.02 -16.71
N PRO A 27 0.29 -10.81 -17.27
CA PRO A 27 1.44 -9.92 -17.22
C PRO A 27 1.83 -9.74 -15.74
N ALA A 28 3.12 -9.85 -15.40
CA ALA A 28 3.61 -9.75 -14.01
C ALA A 28 3.01 -8.58 -13.18
N PRO A 29 2.69 -7.40 -13.77
CA PRO A 29 1.95 -6.34 -13.10
C PRO A 29 0.53 -6.74 -12.63
N ALA A 30 -0.22 -7.52 -13.41
CA ALA A 30 -1.59 -7.92 -13.07
C ALA A 30 -1.61 -8.86 -11.86
N LYS A 31 -0.71 -9.86 -11.83
CA LYS A 31 -0.53 -10.74 -10.68
C LYS A 31 -0.17 -9.97 -9.39
N MET A 32 0.67 -8.94 -9.51
CA MET A 32 1.05 -8.13 -8.34
C MET A 32 -0.12 -7.27 -7.84
N ILE A 33 -0.90 -6.67 -8.74
CA ILE A 33 -2.13 -5.95 -8.38
C ILE A 33 -3.12 -6.87 -7.68
N GLU A 34 -3.27 -8.12 -8.13
CA GLU A 34 -4.12 -9.11 -7.49
C GLU A 34 -3.64 -9.42 -6.06
N THR A 35 -2.33 -9.65 -5.88
CA THR A 35 -1.72 -9.85 -4.56
C THR A 35 -2.00 -8.69 -3.61
N TYR A 36 -1.86 -7.45 -4.07
CA TYR A 36 -2.20 -6.27 -3.26
C TYR A 36 -3.67 -6.20 -2.95
N SER A 37 -4.54 -6.43 -3.93
CA SER A 37 -6.00 -6.38 -3.76
C SER A 37 -6.45 -7.39 -2.70
N ASN A 38 -5.97 -8.63 -2.79
CA ASN A 38 -6.24 -9.67 -1.79
C ASN A 38 -5.70 -9.30 -0.40
N SER A 39 -4.52 -8.67 -0.34
CA SER A 39 -3.95 -8.21 0.93
C SER A 39 -4.76 -7.07 1.56
N LEU A 40 -5.28 -6.15 0.75
CA LEU A 40 -6.15 -5.06 1.17
C LEU A 40 -7.51 -5.57 1.66
N GLU A 41 -8.09 -6.58 1.00
CA GLU A 41 -9.33 -7.24 1.46
C GLU A 41 -9.15 -7.89 2.83
N ARG A 42 -8.03 -8.61 3.02
CA ARG A 42 -7.69 -9.20 4.33
C ARG A 42 -7.50 -8.12 5.40
N LEU A 43 -6.88 -7.00 5.02
CA LEU A 43 -6.69 -5.86 5.93
C LEU A 43 -8.02 -5.19 6.31
N LEU A 44 -8.91 -4.98 5.33
CA LEU A 44 -10.26 -4.46 5.51
C LEU A 44 -11.06 -5.33 6.49
N SER A 45 -11.05 -6.64 6.28
CA SER A 45 -11.73 -7.60 7.17
C SER A 45 -11.23 -7.48 8.62
N ARG A 46 -9.90 -7.41 8.83
CA ARG A 46 -9.34 -7.19 10.18
C ARG A 46 -9.71 -5.85 10.78
N TYR A 47 -9.76 -4.79 9.98
CA TYR A 47 -10.17 -3.47 10.46
C TYR A 47 -11.65 -3.46 10.85
N ASN A 48 -12.53 -4.08 10.07
CA ASN A 48 -13.94 -4.25 10.42
C ASN A 48 -14.10 -5.04 11.73
N ALA A 49 -13.39 -6.15 11.92
CA ALA A 49 -13.43 -6.92 13.16
C ALA A 49 -13.00 -6.08 14.39
N LYS A 50 -11.99 -5.21 14.24
CA LYS A 50 -11.58 -4.29 15.31
C LYS A 50 -12.55 -3.13 15.51
N ALA A 51 -13.25 -2.72 14.46
CA ALA A 51 -14.25 -1.65 14.52
C ALA A 51 -15.48 -2.05 15.36
N ASP A 52 -15.70 -3.34 15.61
CA ASP A 52 -16.77 -3.82 16.49
C ASP A 52 -16.56 -3.43 17.96
N LEU A 53 -15.31 -3.16 18.36
CA LEU A 53 -14.98 -2.65 19.69
C LEU A 53 -15.57 -1.26 19.97
N ARG A 54 -16.10 -0.55 18.96
CA ARG A 54 -16.74 0.76 19.14
C ARG A 54 -17.97 0.71 20.06
N ASN A 55 -18.57 -0.47 20.23
CA ASN A 55 -19.71 -0.69 21.13
C ASN A 55 -19.28 -1.10 22.55
N SER A 56 -17.97 -1.11 22.84
CA SER A 56 -17.46 -1.41 24.17
C SER A 56 -17.81 -0.33 25.18
N ASN A 57 -17.99 -0.73 26.44
CA ASN A 57 -18.18 0.18 27.58
C ASN A 57 -16.88 0.81 28.07
N LEU A 58 -15.71 0.41 27.55
CA LEU A 58 -14.43 1.00 27.89
C LEU A 58 -14.05 2.06 26.85
N ASP A 59 -13.80 3.30 27.30
CA ASP A 59 -13.54 4.43 26.42
C ASP A 59 -12.35 4.23 25.48
N ASN A 60 -11.27 3.60 25.98
CA ASN A 60 -10.10 3.29 25.17
C ASN A 60 -10.42 2.31 24.03
N LEU A 61 -11.24 1.28 24.30
CA LEU A 61 -11.68 0.31 23.29
C LEU A 61 -12.64 0.95 22.30
N LYS A 62 -13.54 1.83 22.78
CA LYS A 62 -14.45 2.59 21.95
C LYS A 62 -13.72 3.50 20.96
N GLN A 63 -12.74 4.27 21.46
CA GLN A 63 -11.89 5.13 20.63
C GLN A 63 -11.06 4.31 19.63
N ALA A 64 -10.46 3.20 20.06
CA ALA A 64 -9.75 2.30 19.16
C ALA A 64 -10.68 1.75 18.07
N GLY A 65 -11.89 1.32 18.43
CA GLY A 65 -12.91 0.86 17.49
C GLY A 65 -13.29 1.93 16.47
N ALA A 66 -13.48 3.18 16.90
CA ALA A 66 -13.75 4.30 15.99
C ALA A 66 -12.59 4.54 15.00
N LEU A 67 -11.33 4.48 15.47
CA LEU A 67 -10.16 4.59 14.59
C LEU A 67 -10.11 3.47 13.55
N TYR A 68 -10.36 2.22 13.95
CA TYR A 68 -10.37 1.09 13.02
C TYR A 68 -11.55 1.13 12.04
N TRP A 69 -12.69 1.67 12.47
CA TRP A 69 -13.82 1.95 11.57
C TRP A 69 -13.41 2.95 10.47
N LEU A 70 -12.75 4.06 10.83
CA LEU A 70 -12.25 5.03 9.85
C LEU A 70 -11.24 4.40 8.89
N LYS A 71 -10.32 3.57 9.40
CA LYS A 71 -9.36 2.85 8.57
C LYS A 71 -10.03 1.86 7.61
N ALA A 72 -11.09 1.18 8.05
CA ALA A 72 -11.87 0.29 7.18
C ALA A 72 -12.49 1.08 6.02
N ARG A 73 -13.16 2.20 6.31
CA ARG A 73 -13.75 3.07 5.27
C ARG A 73 -12.70 3.64 4.32
N PHE A 74 -11.52 3.98 4.84
CA PHE A 74 -10.40 4.42 4.01
C PHE A 74 -9.96 3.35 3.01
N VAL A 75 -9.73 2.11 3.46
CA VAL A 75 -9.31 1.01 2.58
C VAL A 75 -10.41 0.64 1.60
N GLU A 76 -11.67 0.56 2.05
CA GLU A 76 -12.82 0.22 1.21
C GLU A 76 -13.00 1.22 0.06
N ASN A 77 -12.92 2.52 0.34
CA ASN A 77 -13.15 3.57 -0.65
C ASN A 77 -11.97 3.79 -1.61
N LEU A 78 -10.75 3.49 -1.20
CA LEU A 78 -9.53 3.76 -1.98
C LEU A 78 -8.78 2.50 -2.41
N LYS A 79 -9.39 1.32 -2.29
CA LYS A 79 -8.73 0.02 -2.53
C LYS A 79 -7.95 -0.04 -3.85
N GLU A 80 -8.60 0.36 -4.95
CA GLU A 80 -8.00 0.34 -6.29
C GLU A 80 -6.89 1.38 -6.46
N GLU A 81 -7.04 2.55 -5.86
CA GLU A 81 -6.00 3.58 -5.85
C GLU A 81 -4.78 3.10 -5.05
N LEU A 82 -5.00 2.55 -3.85
CA LEU A 82 -3.95 1.99 -3.01
C LEU A 82 -3.19 0.87 -3.72
N ALA A 83 -3.87 -0.05 -4.40
CA ALA A 83 -3.22 -1.12 -5.16
C ALA A 83 -2.33 -0.57 -6.30
N ARG A 84 -2.81 0.44 -7.03
CA ARG A 84 -2.04 1.10 -8.09
C ARG A 84 -0.86 1.90 -7.53
N GLU A 85 -1.05 2.64 -6.45
CA GLU A 85 0.02 3.39 -5.80
C GLU A 85 1.11 2.45 -5.25
N MET A 86 0.72 1.32 -4.65
CA MET A 86 1.65 0.31 -4.16
C MET A 86 2.46 -0.33 -5.29
N LEU A 87 1.82 -0.61 -6.42
CA LEU A 87 2.52 -1.08 -7.63
C LEU A 87 3.50 -0.02 -8.15
N ALA A 88 3.06 1.23 -8.28
CA ALA A 88 3.89 2.33 -8.79
C ALA A 88 5.10 2.62 -7.90
N GLN A 89 4.96 2.45 -6.58
CA GLN A 89 6.03 2.63 -5.60
C GLN A 89 6.81 1.34 -5.31
N ASN A 90 6.50 0.24 -5.98
CA ASN A 90 7.11 -1.07 -5.80
C ASN A 90 7.15 -1.51 -4.32
N ILE A 91 6.01 -1.37 -3.64
CA ILE A 91 5.86 -1.78 -2.24
C ILE A 91 5.97 -3.30 -2.15
N GLY A 92 6.79 -3.83 -1.26
CA GLY A 92 6.94 -5.28 -1.17
C GLY A 92 5.63 -6.00 -0.80
N GLU A 93 5.53 -7.27 -1.20
CA GLU A 93 4.33 -8.10 -1.03
C GLU A 93 4.10 -8.58 0.41
N LYS A 94 5.08 -8.37 1.31
CA LYS A 94 4.94 -8.82 2.70
C LYS A 94 3.90 -7.98 3.43
N GLU A 95 3.07 -8.65 4.21
CA GLU A 95 1.94 -8.02 4.90
C GLU A 95 2.33 -6.78 5.71
N TYR A 96 3.45 -6.81 6.44
CA TYR A 96 3.88 -5.64 7.23
C TYR A 96 4.22 -4.42 6.37
N GLN A 97 4.71 -4.62 5.13
CA GLN A 97 5.03 -3.52 4.21
C GLN A 97 3.75 -2.86 3.70
N ILE A 98 2.77 -3.68 3.33
CA ILE A 98 1.43 -3.24 2.92
C ILE A 98 0.74 -2.50 4.06
N VAL A 99 0.71 -3.07 5.26
CA VAL A 99 0.11 -2.43 6.44
C VAL A 99 0.82 -1.13 6.80
N HIS A 100 2.14 -1.08 6.73
CA HIS A 100 2.91 0.14 6.96
C HIS A 100 2.56 1.23 5.94
N TYR A 101 2.54 0.89 4.65
CA TYR A 101 2.17 1.79 3.56
C TYR A 101 0.76 2.37 3.76
N VAL A 102 -0.23 1.49 3.96
CA VAL A 102 -1.64 1.88 4.13
C VAL A 102 -1.83 2.78 5.35
N ASN A 103 -1.20 2.45 6.49
CA ASN A 103 -1.25 3.30 7.68
C ASN A 103 -0.60 4.66 7.44
N HIS A 104 0.57 4.68 6.80
CA HIS A 104 1.26 5.93 6.48
C HIS A 104 0.40 6.83 5.59
N ARG A 105 -0.22 6.28 4.54
CA ARG A 105 -1.15 7.01 3.66
C ARG A 105 -2.37 7.52 4.41
N PHE A 106 -2.99 6.68 5.23
CA PHE A 106 -4.16 7.04 6.07
C PHE A 106 -3.86 8.22 7.00
N PHE A 107 -2.78 8.15 7.79
CA PHE A 107 -2.43 9.23 8.71
C PHE A 107 -1.93 10.49 7.98
N GLY A 108 -1.32 10.34 6.81
CA GLY A 108 -1.02 11.46 5.92
C GLY A 108 -2.28 12.22 5.48
N MET A 109 -3.33 11.49 5.10
CA MET A 109 -4.64 12.07 4.77
C MET A 109 -5.29 12.76 5.96
N LEU A 110 -5.32 12.13 7.14
CA LEU A 110 -5.88 12.77 8.34
C LEU A 110 -5.17 14.08 8.69
N ARG A 111 -3.84 14.10 8.65
CA ARG A 111 -3.04 15.31 8.93
C ARG A 111 -3.33 16.45 7.95
N THR A 112 -3.54 16.13 6.67
CA THR A 112 -3.86 17.15 5.66
C THR A 112 -5.30 17.66 5.78
N ALA A 113 -6.24 16.81 6.18
CA ALA A 113 -7.61 17.21 6.47
C ALA A 113 -7.71 18.14 7.69
N THR A 114 -6.98 17.84 8.78
CA THR A 114 -6.97 18.68 9.98
C THR A 114 -6.23 20.01 9.77
N ALA A 115 -5.17 20.03 8.97
CA ALA A 115 -4.44 21.25 8.63
C ALA A 115 -5.28 22.26 7.84
N LYS A 116 -6.31 21.81 7.11
CA LYS A 116 -7.20 22.69 6.35
C LYS A 116 -8.30 23.34 7.18
N GLY A 117 -8.55 22.86 8.40
CA GLY A 117 -9.52 23.40 9.36
C GLY A 117 -10.98 23.44 8.87
N PRO A 118 -11.99 23.06 9.68
CA PRO A 118 -13.31 23.65 9.48
C PRO A 118 -13.14 25.14 9.80
N GLY A 119 -13.31 26.01 8.81
CA GLY A 119 -13.41 27.44 9.08
C GLY A 119 -14.51 27.62 10.12
N ILE A 120 -14.13 27.98 11.35
CA ILE A 120 -15.10 28.34 12.39
C ILE A 120 -15.88 29.52 11.80
N PRO A 121 -17.19 29.42 11.56
CA PRO A 121 -17.96 30.56 11.10
C PRO A 121 -17.80 31.66 12.15
N ASN A 122 -17.21 32.77 11.72
CA ASN A 122 -17.01 33.94 12.56
C ASN A 122 -18.39 34.58 12.76
N HIS A 123 -19.07 34.22 13.85
CA HIS A 123 -20.37 34.79 14.23
C HIS A 123 -20.27 36.27 14.69
N ALA A 124 -19.14 36.94 14.45
CA ALA A 124 -18.94 38.35 14.77
C ALA A 124 -19.67 39.34 13.85
N ASN A 125 -20.45 38.88 12.87
CA ASN A 125 -21.32 39.72 12.04
C ASN A 125 -22.70 39.09 11.92
N ILE A 126 -23.50 39.22 12.98
CA ILE A 126 -24.95 39.19 12.86
C ILE A 126 -25.38 40.66 13.03
N PRO A 127 -26.00 41.30 12.01
CA PRO A 127 -26.47 42.68 12.09
C PRO A 127 -27.58 42.88 13.13
#